data_AF-A0A958KRJ6-F1
#
_entry.id   AF-A0A958KRJ6-F1
#
_cell.length_a   1.000
_cell.length_b   1.000
_cell.length_c   1.000
_cell.angle_alpha   90.00
_cell.angle_beta   90.00
_cell.angle_gamma   90.00
#
_symmetry.space_group_name_H-M   'P 1'
#
loop_
_entity.id
_entity.type
_entity.pdbx_description
1 polymer ?
#
loop_
_entity_poly.entity_id
_entity_poly.type
_entity_poly.pdbx_seq_one_letter_code
_entity_poly.pdbx_strand_id
1 'polypeptide(L)'
;MVYKEILLNTEGIMQITLEGLVDTKVDADILKMAPDFIRSRQQDLQLLKSAYEHKDYETIAKVCHKLKGFSTPFGFTDLETLAIHLGEAAKSKDIKALDPHYAQMESYITKKTQQLLQLQF
;
A
#
# COMPACT_ATOMS: atom_id res chain seq x y z
N MET A 1 -21.47 13.10 -8.74
CA MET A 1 -21.97 13.66 -7.48
C MET A 1 -22.99 12.69 -6.92
N VAL A 2 -22.60 11.80 -6.00
CA VAL A 2 -23.55 11.01 -5.20
C VAL A 2 -22.90 10.77 -3.82
N TYR A 3 -23.12 11.68 -2.89
CA TYR A 3 -23.01 11.37 -1.47
C TYR A 3 -24.28 10.63 -1.08
N LYS A 4 -24.17 9.46 -0.44
CA LYS A 4 -25.30 8.78 0.20
C LYS A 4 -24.93 8.48 1.65
N GLU A 5 -25.39 9.41 2.49
CA GLU A 5 -25.72 9.27 3.91
C GLU A 5 -24.60 8.78 4.86
N ILE A 6 -24.02 9.74 5.59
CA ILE A 6 -23.27 9.50 6.81
C ILE A 6 -24.30 9.29 7.93
N LEU A 7 -24.59 8.04 8.29
CA LEU A 7 -25.38 7.73 9.49
C LEU A 7 -24.44 7.51 10.67
N LEU A 8 -24.43 8.47 11.60
CA LEU A 8 -23.82 8.30 12.92
C LEU A 8 -24.72 7.38 13.75
N ASN A 9 -24.22 6.19 14.11
CA ASN A 9 -24.86 5.39 15.16
C ASN A 9 -24.48 5.94 16.55
N THR A 10 -25.29 5.61 17.55
CA THR A 10 -25.22 6.11 18.93
C THR A 10 -23.94 5.75 19.70
N GLU A 11 -23.03 4.99 19.09
CA GLU A 11 -21.75 4.55 19.66
C GLU A 11 -20.54 5.28 19.01
N GLY A 12 -20.78 6.22 18.08
CA GLY A 12 -19.70 7.00 17.44
C GLY A 12 -18.88 6.22 16.40
N ILE A 13 -19.38 5.07 15.91
CA ILE A 13 -18.71 4.25 14.91
C ILE A 13 -19.23 4.64 13.52
N MET A 14 -18.33 5.15 12.68
CA MET A 14 -18.62 5.49 11.28
C MET A 14 -18.88 4.20 10.49
N GLN A 15 -20.13 3.97 10.09
CA GLN A 15 -20.50 2.78 9.30
C GLN A 15 -20.46 3.15 7.81
N ILE A 16 -19.30 2.93 7.16
CA ILE A 16 -19.18 3.07 5.71
C ILE A 16 -19.57 1.74 5.08
N THR A 17 -20.78 1.63 4.55
CA THR A 17 -21.20 0.45 3.77
C THR A 17 -20.74 0.64 2.32
N LEU A 18 -19.58 0.08 1.97
CA LEU A 18 -19.12 -0.01 0.58
C LEU A 18 -19.45 -1.40 0.05
N GLU A 19 -20.26 -1.49 -0.99
CA GLU A 19 -20.54 -2.78 -1.65
C GLU A 19 -19.22 -3.40 -2.15
N GLY A 20 -18.87 -4.56 -1.58
CA GLY A 20 -17.78 -5.41 -2.07
C GLY A 20 -16.43 -5.30 -1.36
N LEU A 21 -16.30 -4.54 -0.26
CA LEU A 21 -15.12 -4.64 0.61
C LEU A 21 -15.46 -5.44 1.87
N VAL A 22 -14.64 -6.44 2.14
CA VAL A 22 -14.63 -7.24 3.37
C VAL A 22 -14.81 -6.34 4.60
N ASP A 23 -15.71 -6.78 5.47
CA ASP A 23 -16.09 -6.23 6.78
C ASP A 23 -14.89 -6.10 7.73
N THR A 24 -13.96 -5.21 7.38
CA THR A 24 -12.80 -4.89 8.19
C THR A 24 -13.16 -3.60 8.91
N LYS A 25 -13.61 -3.71 10.17
CA LYS A 25 -13.64 -2.60 11.13
C LYS A 25 -12.22 -2.04 11.23
N VAL A 26 -11.89 -1.07 10.38
CA VAL A 26 -10.65 -0.31 10.52
C VAL A 26 -10.88 0.65 11.68
N ASP A 27 -10.05 0.53 12.72
CA ASP A 27 -10.10 1.39 13.89
C ASP A 27 -9.96 2.87 13.47
N ALA A 28 -10.84 3.73 13.97
CA ALA A 28 -10.82 5.16 13.67
C ALA A 28 -9.48 5.81 14.07
N ASP A 29 -8.81 5.30 15.10
CA ASP A 29 -7.48 5.77 15.49
C ASP A 29 -6.38 5.34 14.50
N ILE A 30 -6.55 4.20 13.84
CA ILE A 30 -5.67 3.76 12.74
C ILE A 30 -5.86 4.67 11.52
N LEU A 31 -7.10 5.06 11.20
CA LEU A 31 -7.37 5.95 10.06
C LEU A 31 -6.74 7.34 10.22
N LYS A 32 -6.54 7.83 11.45
CA LYS A 32 -5.81 9.08 11.71
C LYS A 32 -4.34 9.02 11.25
N MET A 33 -3.77 7.82 11.17
CA MET A 33 -2.39 7.60 10.71
C MET A 33 -2.29 7.41 9.19
N ALA A 34 -3.43 7.31 8.48
CA ALA A 34 -3.43 7.05 7.04
C ALA A 34 -2.68 8.12 6.21
N PRO A 35 -2.74 9.44 6.51
CA PRO A 35 -1.98 10.43 5.75
C PRO A 35 -0.47 10.19 5.77
N ASP A 36 0.07 9.87 6.96
CA ASP A 36 1.50 9.57 7.12
C ASP A 36 1.86 8.23 6.49
N PHE A 37 0.97 7.23 6.60
CA PHE A 37 1.14 5.96 5.91
C PHE A 37 1.22 6.15 4.40
N ILE A 38 0.28 6.88 3.79
CA ILE A 38 0.25 7.18 2.35
C ILE A 38 1.53 7.90 1.93
N ARG A 39 1.92 8.94 2.65
CA ARG A 39 3.16 9.69 2.38
C ARG A 39 4.37 8.76 2.38
N SER A 40 4.47 7.89 3.39
CA SER A 40 5.58 6.95 3.49
C SER A 40 5.61 5.93 2.35
N ARG A 41 4.44 5.45 1.88
CA ARG A 41 4.36 4.54 0.72
C ARG A 41 4.74 5.24 -0.59
N GLN A 42 4.37 6.50 -0.76
CA GLN A 42 4.79 7.29 -1.93
C GLN A 42 6.30 7.52 -1.94
N GLN A 43 6.91 7.80 -0.78
CA GLN A 43 8.37 7.91 -0.64
C GLN A 43 9.07 6.59 -0.94
N ASP A 44 8.55 5.47 -0.44
CA ASP A 44 9.09 4.14 -0.73
C ASP A 44 9.03 3.85 -2.23
N LEU A 45 7.94 4.22 -2.92
CA LEU A 45 7.80 4.04 -4.36
C LEU A 45 8.77 4.91 -5.17
N GLN A 46 8.99 6.16 -4.76
CA GLN A 46 9.98 7.04 -5.40
C GLN A 46 11.40 6.47 -5.27
N LEU A 47 11.75 5.96 -4.08
CA LEU A 47 13.03 5.32 -3.85
C LEU A 47 13.18 4.02 -4.64
N LEU A 48 12.14 3.19 -4.69
CA LEU A 48 12.11 1.97 -5.51
C LEU A 48 12.28 2.28 -6.99
N LYS A 49 11.59 3.31 -7.51
CA LYS A 49 11.70 3.74 -8.90
C LYS A 49 13.14 4.15 -9.24
N SER A 50 13.72 5.02 -8.42
CA SER A 50 15.11 5.46 -8.62
C SER A 50 16.08 4.27 -8.58
N ALA A 51 15.94 3.38 -7.59
CA ALA A 51 16.79 2.21 -7.47
C ALA A 51 16.62 1.24 -8.66
N TYR A 52 15.39 1.06 -9.15
CA TYR A 52 15.10 0.25 -10.32
C TYR A 52 15.74 0.82 -11.59
N GLU A 53 15.59 2.12 -11.85
CA GLU A 53 16.19 2.81 -13.01
C GLU A 53 17.72 2.70 -13.02
N HIS A 54 18.36 2.72 -11.86
CA HIS A 54 19.81 2.63 -11.71
C HIS A 54 20.32 1.20 -11.48
N LYS A 55 19.44 0.19 -11.49
CA LYS A 55 19.76 -1.21 -11.18
C LYS A 55 20.45 -1.38 -9.81
N ASP A 56 20.08 -0.55 -8.85
CA ASP A 56 20.53 -0.63 -7.46
C ASP A 56 19.73 -1.70 -6.71
N TYR A 57 20.09 -2.96 -6.96
CA TYR A 57 19.45 -4.13 -6.36
C TYR A 57 19.54 -4.15 -4.83
N GLU A 58 20.58 -3.55 -4.25
CA GLU A 58 20.75 -3.50 -2.80
C GLU A 58 19.70 -2.58 -2.17
N THR A 59 19.50 -1.39 -2.74
CA THR A 59 18.45 -0.47 -2.30
C THR A 59 17.07 -1.07 -2.49
N ILE A 60 16.80 -1.75 -3.62
CA ILE A 60 15.51 -2.44 -3.84
C ILE A 60 15.26 -3.48 -2.74
N ALA A 61 16.25 -4.31 -2.41
CA ALA A 61 16.13 -5.30 -1.36
C ALA A 61 15.88 -4.68 0.03
N LYS A 62 16.54 -3.55 0.35
CA LYS A 62 16.33 -2.80 1.60
C LYS A 62 14.92 -2.23 1.70
N VAL A 63 14.41 -1.61 0.63
CA VAL A 63 13.03 -1.09 0.63
C VAL A 63 12.02 -2.22 0.74
N CYS A 64 12.22 -3.32 0.01
CA CYS A 64 11.37 -4.50 0.13
C CYS A 64 11.35 -5.07 1.55
N HIS A 65 12.50 -5.11 2.24
CA HIS A 65 12.54 -5.55 3.63
C HIS A 65 11.71 -4.65 4.56
N LYS A 66 11.78 -3.32 4.38
CA LYS A 66 10.97 -2.35 5.12
C LYS A 66 9.46 -2.51 4.84
N LEU A 67 9.08 -2.80 3.60
CA LEU A 67 7.68 -2.91 3.17
C LEU A 67 6.97 -4.17 3.67
N LYS A 68 7.70 -5.19 4.18
CA LYS A 68 7.11 -6.37 4.85
C LYS A 68 6.47 -6.05 6.21
N GLY A 69 6.49 -4.79 6.64
CA GLY A 69 5.89 -4.34 7.89
C GLY A 69 4.36 -4.28 7.86
N PHE A 70 3.80 -3.64 8.89
CA PHE A 70 2.37 -3.59 9.13
C PHE A 70 1.62 -2.69 8.14
N SER A 71 0.93 -3.31 7.17
CA SER A 71 0.18 -2.63 6.12
C SER A 71 -1.29 -3.08 6.01
N THR A 72 -1.63 -4.22 6.62
CA THR A 72 -2.96 -4.85 6.58
C THR A 72 -4.10 -3.93 7.05
N PRO A 73 -4.01 -3.17 8.17
CA PRO A 73 -5.13 -2.34 8.59
C PRO A 73 -5.44 -1.18 7.67
N PHE A 74 -4.51 -0.80 6.80
CA PHE A 74 -4.71 0.21 5.77
C PHE A 74 -5.26 -0.38 4.46
N GLY A 75 -5.57 -1.69 4.44
CA GLY A 75 -6.08 -2.40 3.26
C GLY A 75 -5.01 -2.90 2.28
N PHE A 76 -3.75 -2.94 2.71
CA PHE A 76 -2.59 -3.38 1.90
C PHE A 76 -2.19 -4.83 2.27
N THR A 77 -3.11 -5.78 2.04
CA THR A 77 -2.96 -7.20 2.41
C THR A 77 -1.88 -7.95 1.62
N ASP A 78 -1.60 -7.52 0.39
CA ASP A 78 -0.71 -8.24 -0.53
C ASP A 78 0.68 -7.60 -0.59
N LEU A 79 0.87 -6.46 0.09
CA LEU A 79 2.11 -5.69 0.04
C LEU A 79 3.31 -6.51 0.52
N GLU A 80 3.13 -7.28 1.60
CA GLU A 80 4.17 -8.14 2.15
C GLU A 80 4.62 -9.20 1.13
N THR A 81 3.67 -9.91 0.51
CA THR A 81 3.93 -10.92 -0.51
C THR A 81 4.65 -10.32 -1.73
N LEU A 82 4.17 -9.17 -2.22
CA LEU A 82 4.82 -8.47 -3.33
C LEU A 82 6.25 -8.04 -2.97
N ALA A 83 6.48 -7.59 -1.73
CA ALA A 83 7.79 -7.18 -1.25
C ALA A 83 8.75 -8.38 -1.11
N ILE A 84 8.25 -9.55 -0.73
CA ILE A 84 9.03 -10.79 -0.72
C ILE A 84 9.51 -11.12 -2.14
N HIS A 85 8.60 -11.21 -3.11
CA HIS A 85 8.96 -11.58 -4.49
C HIS A 85 9.91 -10.58 -5.14
N LEU A 86 9.63 -9.27 -5.02
CA LEU A 86 10.50 -8.24 -5.57
C LEU A 86 11.88 -8.25 -4.90
N GLY A 87 11.94 -8.46 -3.59
CA GLY A 87 13.19 -8.53 -2.84
C GLY A 87 14.03 -9.77 -3.20
N GLU A 88 13.40 -10.91 -3.48
CA GLU A 88 14.08 -12.12 -3.94
C GLU A 88 14.62 -11.97 -5.37
N ALA A 89 13.84 -11.39 -6.27
CA ALA A 89 14.28 -11.05 -7.62
C ALA A 89 15.42 -10.02 -7.62
N ALA A 90 15.41 -9.06 -6.70
CA ALA A 90 16.53 -8.12 -6.54
C ALA A 90 17.81 -8.85 -6.10
N LYS A 91 17.70 -9.82 -5.19
CA LYS A 91 18.85 -10.62 -4.74
C LYS A 91 19.46 -11.48 -5.84
N SER A 92 18.65 -11.99 -6.78
CA SER A 92 19.15 -12.76 -7.91
C SER A 92 19.87 -11.89 -8.96
N LYS A 93 19.72 -10.56 -8.90
CA LYS A 93 20.27 -9.57 -9.84
C LYS A 93 19.85 -9.82 -11.30
N ASP A 94 18.74 -10.52 -11.51
CA ASP A 94 18.17 -10.76 -12.83
C ASP A 94 17.10 -9.71 -13.11
N ILE A 95 17.45 -8.75 -13.98
CA ILE A 95 16.53 -7.67 -14.36
C ILE A 95 15.26 -8.21 -15.03
N LYS A 96 15.34 -9.28 -15.82
CA LYS A 96 14.16 -9.85 -16.50
C LYS A 96 13.19 -10.47 -15.50
N ALA A 97 13.71 -11.02 -14.41
CA ALA A 97 12.90 -11.51 -13.31
C ALA A 97 12.35 -10.36 -12.44
N LEU A 98 13.07 -9.24 -12.36
CA LEU A 98 12.69 -8.09 -11.53
C LEU A 98 11.54 -7.27 -12.11
N ASP A 99 11.55 -7.00 -13.42
CA ASP A 99 10.58 -6.16 -14.13
C ASP A 99 9.10 -6.46 -13.79
N PRO A 100 8.61 -7.73 -13.89
CA PRO A 100 7.21 -8.02 -13.59
C PRO A 100 6.86 -7.76 -12.12
N HIS A 101 7.78 -8.03 -11.20
CA HIS A 101 7.57 -7.80 -9.77
C HIS A 101 7.59 -6.31 -9.42
N TYR A 102 8.46 -5.52 -10.07
CA TYR A 102 8.50 -4.07 -9.91
C TYR A 102 7.19 -3.44 -10.40
N ALA A 103 6.72 -3.81 -11.59
CA ALA A 103 5.48 -3.29 -12.16
C ALA A 103 4.25 -3.64 -11.29
N GLN A 104 4.20 -4.86 -10.74
CA GLN A 104 3.14 -5.26 -9.81
C GLN A 104 3.17 -4.43 -8.51
N MET A 105 4.36 -4.23 -7.93
CA MET A 105 4.54 -3.43 -6.72
C MET A 105 4.09 -1.98 -6.93
N GLU A 106 4.56 -1.34 -8.02
CA GLU A 106 4.22 0.04 -8.36
C GLU A 106 2.72 0.23 -8.56
N SER A 107 2.10 -0.65 -9.35
CA SER A 107 0.66 -0.64 -9.60
C SER A 107 -0.14 -0.82 -8.31
N TYR A 108 0.28 -1.77 -7.46
CA TYR A 108 -0.41 -2.06 -6.20
C TYR A 108 -0.39 -0.86 -5.25
N ILE A 109 0.81 -0.33 -4.96
CA ILE A 109 0.97 0.80 -4.04
C ILE A 109 0.21 2.02 -4.56
N THR A 110 0.31 2.32 -5.85
CA THR A 110 -0.40 3.45 -6.47
C THR A 110 -1.91 3.29 -6.33
N LYS A 111 -2.46 2.14 -6.71
CA LYS A 111 -3.91 1.90 -6.63
C LYS A 111 -4.42 1.97 -5.19
N LYS A 112 -3.73 1.32 -4.26
CA LYS A 112 -4.15 1.27 -2.84
C LYS A 112 -4.04 2.62 -2.15
N THR A 113 -2.99 3.39 -2.43
CA THR A 113 -2.87 4.76 -1.88
C THR A 113 -3.98 5.68 -2.42
N GLN A 114 -4.34 5.58 -3.71
CA GLN A 114 -5.46 6.33 -4.27
C GLN A 114 -6.81 5.92 -3.66
N GLN A 115 -7.04 4.61 -3.47
CA GLN A 115 -8.23 4.12 -2.79
C GLN A 115 -8.33 4.63 -1.36
N LEU A 116 -7.23 4.58 -0.60
CA LEU A 116 -7.21 5.05 0.79
C LEU A 116 -7.45 6.56 0.88
N LEU A 117 -6.92 7.36 -0.06
CA LEU A 117 -7.22 8.79 -0.16
C LEU A 117 -8.70 9.07 -0.39
N GLN A 118 -9.37 8.29 -1.24
CA GLN A 118 -10.80 8.44 -1.54
C GLN A 118 -11.72 8.08 -0.37
N LEU A 119 -11.22 7.39 0.65
CA LEU A 119 -11.99 7.04 1.86
C LEU A 119 -11.92 8.13 2.95
N GLN A 120 -11.06 9.13 2.79
CA GLN A 120 -10.86 10.21 3.76
C GLN A 120 -11.59 11.52 3.39
N PHE A 121 -12.31 11.55 2.26
CA PHE A 121 -13.06 12.70 1.72
C PHE A 121 -14.39 12.24 1.14
#